data_AF-A0A558R842-F1
#
_entry.id   AF-A0A558R842-F1
#
_cell.length_a   1.000
_cell.length_b   1.000
_cell.length_c   1.000
_cell.angle_alpha   90.00
_cell.angle_beta   90.00
_cell.angle_gamma   90.00
#
_symmetry.space_group_name_H-M   'P 1'
#
loop_
_entity.id
_entity.type
_entity.pdbx_description
1 polymer ?
#
loop_
_entity_poly.entity_id
_entity_poly.type
_entity_poly.pdbx_seq_one_letter_code
_entity_poly.pdbx_strand_id
1 'polypeptide(L)' 'MAFTTADAEALRTAIATGAMKVRYADGREVTYRSLAEMREILRMIQADVQSDAGARCRTSVASF' A
#
# COMPACT_ATOMS: atom_id res chain seq x y z
N MET A 1 -0.23 5.32 -9.21
CA MET A 1 0.51 4.07 -8.95
C MET A 1 -0.41 3.23 -8.09
N ALA A 2 -0.83 2.05 -8.55
CA ALA A 2 -1.67 1.18 -7.74
C ALA A 2 -0.78 0.51 -6.69
N PHE A 3 -0.95 0.89 -5.42
CA PHE A 3 -0.26 0.18 -4.35
C PHE A 3 -0.90 -1.20 -4.18
N THR A 4 -0.10 -2.25 -3.95
CA THR A 4 -0.60 -3.61 -3.86
C THR A 4 -0.65 -4.10 -2.41
N THR A 5 -1.48 -5.10 -2.15
CA THR A 5 -1.56 -5.75 -0.83
C THR A 5 -0.22 -6.34 -0.37
N ALA A 6 0.62 -6.76 -1.33
CA ALA A 6 1.97 -7.26 -1.05
C ALA A 6 2.90 -6.16 -0.49
N ASP A 7 2.75 -4.92 -0.97
CA ASP A 7 3.51 -3.78 -0.46
C ASP A 7 3.14 -3.49 1.00
N ALA A 8 1.85 -3.57 1.34
CA ALA A 8 1.37 -3.38 2.71
C ALA A 8 1.90 -4.47 3.67
N GLU A 9 2.00 -5.72 3.20
CA GLU A 9 2.55 -6.81 4.02
C GLU A 9 4.05 -6.64 4.25
N ALA A 10 4.82 -6.32 3.20
CA ALA A 10 6.25 -6.05 3.30
C ALA A 10 6.54 -4.91 4.28
N LEU A 11 5.75 -3.82 4.20
CA LEU A 11 5.85 -2.71 5.15
C LEU A 11 5.52 -3.14 6.58
N ARG A 12 4.45 -3.93 6.77
CA ARG A 12 4.04 -4.42 8.10
C ARG A 12 5.13 -5.27 8.76
N THR A 13 5.75 -6.17 7.99
CA THR A 13 6.85 -7.01 8.47
C THR A 13 8.07 -6.16 8.82
N ALA A 14 8.45 -5.19 7.98
CA ALA A 14 9.58 -4.32 8.27
C ALA A 14 9.36 -3.46 9.53
N ILE A 15 8.14 -2.94 9.74
CA ILE A 15 7.77 -2.23 10.97
C ILE A 15 7.88 -3.16 12.18
N ALA A 16 7.41 -4.41 12.07
CA ALA A 16 7.49 -5.41 13.14
C ALA A 16 8.94 -5.78 13.50
N THR A 17 9.83 -5.83 12.50
CA THR A 17 11.27 -6.07 12.71
C THR A 17 12.03 -4.82 13.19
N GLY A 18 11.43 -3.63 13.07
CA GLY A 18 12.10 -2.36 13.37
C GLY A 18 13.10 -1.92 12.28
N ALA A 19 12.97 -2.47 11.07
CA ALA A 19 13.85 -2.12 9.95
C ALA A 19 13.40 -0.80 9.31
N MET A 20 14.35 0.10 9.05
CA MET A 20 14.08 1.36 8.33
C MET A 20 14.09 1.19 6.80
N LYS A 21 14.51 0.03 6.30
CA LYS A 21 14.55 -0.29 4.88
C LYS A 21 13.48 -1.32 4.53
N VAL A 22 12.71 -1.04 3.49
CA VAL A 22 11.75 -1.99 2.92
C VAL A 22 12.08 -2.23 1.47
N ARG A 23 12.18 -3.50 1.10
CA ARG A 23 12.31 -3.94 -0.28
C ARG A 23 10.96 -4.41 -0.77
N TYR A 24 10.45 -3.76 -1.81
CA TYR A 24 9.18 -4.08 -2.44
C TYR A 24 9.34 -5.21 -3.46
N ALA A 25 8.24 -5.88 -3.78
CA ALA A 25 8.21 -6.96 -4.77
C ALA A 25 8.60 -6.47 -6.18
N ASP A 26 8.41 -5.18 -6.47
CA ASP A 26 8.84 -4.51 -7.70
C ASP A 26 10.38 -4.32 -7.80
N GLY A 27 11.13 -4.79 -6.80
CA GLY A 27 12.59 -4.63 -6.73
C GLY A 27 13.05 -3.26 -6.22
N ARG A 28 12.12 -2.37 -5.89
CA ARG A 28 12.42 -1.05 -5.31
C ARG A 28 12.77 -1.18 -3.84
N GLU A 29 13.84 -0.51 -3.42
CA GLU A 29 14.23 -0.41 -2.02
C GLU A 29 13.98 1.03 -1.55
N VAL A 30 13.16 1.18 -0.51
CA VAL A 30 12.86 2.48 0.08
C VAL A 30 13.40 2.51 1.50
N THR A 31 14.22 3.52 1.76
CA THR A 31 14.76 3.79 3.10
C THR A 31 13.92 4.88 3.73
N TYR A 32 13.19 4.53 4.78
CA TYR A 32 12.37 5.45 5.54
C TYR A 32 13.17 6.14 6.63
N ARG A 33 12.72 7.34 6.98
CA ARG A 33 13.40 8.17 7.98
C ARG A 33 12.92 7.90 9.39
N SER A 34 11.73 7.31 9.54
CA SER A 34 11.08 7.07 10.83
C SER A 34 9.96 6.03 10.74
N LEU A 35 9.68 5.36 11.87
CA LEU A 35 8.55 4.43 12.00
C LEU A 35 7.19 5.12 11.86
N ALA A 36 7.10 6.40 12.25
CA ALA A 36 5.88 7.20 12.07
C ALA A 36 5.53 7.36 10.59
N GLU A 37 6.52 7.75 9.76
CA GLU A 37 6.39 7.90 8.31
C GLU A 37 5.96 6.57 7.66
N MET A 38 6.54 5.44 8.08
CA MET A 38 6.11 4.11 7.62
C MET A 38 4.64 3.81 7.93
N ARG A 39 4.14 4.16 9.12
CA ARG A 39 2.71 3.95 9.48
C ARG A 39 1.78 4.83 8.65
N GLU A 40 2.17 6.08 8.36
CA GLU A 40 1.39 6.97 7.50
C GLU A 40 1.30 6.43 6.06
N ILE A 41 2.42 5.95 5.52
CA ILE A 41 2.46 5.34 4.19
C ILE A 41 1.62 4.07 4.14
N LEU A 42 1.70 3.21 5.17
CA LEU A 42 0.85 2.03 5.28
C LEU A 42 -0.65 2.41 5.23
N ARG A 43 -1.03 3.48 5.95
CA ARG A 43 -2.41 3.97 5.95
C ARG A 43 -2.83 4.52 4.58
N MET A 44 -1.95 5.24 3.89
CA MET A 44 -2.18 5.70 2.52
C MET A 44 -2.37 4.53 1.55
N ILE A 45 -1.51 3.50 1.63
CA ILE A 45 -1.61 2.29 0.81
C ILE A 45 -2.95 1.58 1.05
N GLN A 46 -3.34 1.38 2.30
CA GLN A 46 -4.62 0.74 2.62
C GLN A 46 -5.81 1.56 2.11
N ALA A 47 -5.76 2.89 2.24
CA ALA A 47 -6.79 3.77 1.71
C ALA A 47 -6.88 3.72 0.19
N ASP A 48 -5.75 3.66 -0.51
CA ASP A 48 -5.67 3.55 -1.97
C ASP A 48 -6.22 2.19 -2.45
N VAL A 49 -5.81 1.08 -1.84
CA VAL A 49 -6.31 -0.27 -2.13
C VAL A 49 -7.83 -0.35 -1.91
N GLN A 50 -8.33 0.23 -0.82
CA GLN A 50 -9.77 0.27 -0.54
C GLN A 50 -10.53 1.13 -1.56
N SER A 51 -9.93 2.25 -1.98
CA SER A 51 -10.53 3.18 -2.96
C SER A 51 -10.54 2.59 -4.37
N ASP A 52 -9.48 1.89 -4.77
CA ASP A 52 -9.36 1.20 -6.06
C ASP A 52 -10.33 0.01 -6.15
N ALA A 53 -10.55 -0.72 -5.04
CA ALA A 53 -11.61 -1.72 -4.94
C ALA A 53 -13.02 -1.12 -5.09
N GLY A 54 -13.26 0.09 -4.53
CA GLY A 54 -14.53 0.80 -4.69
C GLY A 54 -14.74 1.40 -6.08
N ALA A 55 -13.66 1.79 -6.78
CA ALA A 55 -13.71 2.35 -8.12
C ALA A 55 -14.04 1.30 -9.19
N ARG A 56 -13.58 0.05 -9.02
CA ARG A 56 -13.92 -1.06 -9.95
C ARG A 56 -15.37 -1.54 -9.85
N CYS A 57 -16.11 -1.13 -8.80
CA CYS A 57 -17.52 -1.50 -8.62
C CYS A 57 -18.51 -0.48 -9.21
N ARG A 58 -18.04 0.54 -9.95
CA ARG A 58 -18.91 1.60 -10.47
C ARG A 58 -19.48 1.25 -11.86
N THR A 59 -20.63 0.59 -11.83
CA THR A 59 -21.76 0.69 -12.79
C THR A 59 -21.48 0.51 -14.29
N SER A 60 -21.88 -0.65 -14.81
CA SER A 60 -22.58 -0.75 -16.11
C SER A 60 -23.93 -1.44 -15.88
N VAL A 61 -24.89 -0.70 -15.31
CA VAL A 61 -26.31 -1.05 -15.37
C VAL A 61 -27.05 0.15 -15.95
N ALA A 62 -27.07 0.22 -17.27
CA ALA A 62 -28.01 0.97 -18.09
C ALA A 62 -27.50 0.91 -19.54
N SER A 63 -27.97 -0.09 -20.27
CA SER A 63 -28.07 -0.01 -21.72
C SER A 63 -29.52 -0.35 -22.02
N PHE A 64 -30.21 0.65 -22.55
CA PHE A 64 -31.64 0.71 -22.86
C PHE A 64 -32.05 -0.32 -23.91
#